data_AF-A0A453G2K3-F1
#
_entry.id   AF-A0A453G2K3-F1
#
_cell.length_a   1.000
_cell.length_b   1.000
_cell.length_c   1.000
_cell.angle_alpha   90.00
_cell.angle_beta   90.00
_cell.angle_gamma   90.00
#
_symmetry.space_group_name_H-M   'P 1'
#
loop_
_entity.id
_entity.type
_entity.pdbx_description
1 polymer ?
#
loop_
_entity_poly.entity_id
_entity_poly.type
_entity_poly.pdbx_seq_one_letter_code
_entity_poly.pdbx_strand_id
1 'polypeptide(L)'
;ATAHIVTAVIGSGVLALAWSVAQLGWVAGPLALVGFACVTYYTSTLLANAYRAPDPVTGARNHTYTDAVRSYLSPREVFMCGIAQYGNLWGTMVGYTITATISMV
;
A
#
# COMPACT_ATOMS: atom_id res chain seq x y z
N ALA A 1 -1.91 -4.30 -17.75
CA ALA A 1 -2.23 -3.63 -16.48
C ALA A 1 -1.86 -4.48 -15.27
N THR A 2 -2.36 -5.71 -15.16
CA THR A 2 -2.05 -6.64 -14.07
C THR A 2 -0.55 -6.88 -13.87
N ALA A 3 0.22 -7.11 -14.95
CA ALA A 3 1.67 -7.27 -14.87
C ALA A 3 2.39 -6.04 -14.27
N HIS A 4 1.99 -4.82 -14.66
CA HIS A 4 2.53 -3.57 -14.10
C HIS A 4 2.23 -3.44 -12.60
N ILE A 5 1.05 -3.86 -12.17
CA ILE A 5 0.66 -3.86 -10.75
C ILE A 5 1.52 -4.86 -9.97
N VAL A 6 1.72 -6.07 -10.51
CA VAL A 6 2.56 -7.10 -9.88
C VAL A 6 3.98 -6.60 -9.70
N THR A 7 4.59 -5.99 -10.74
CA THR A 7 5.95 -5.43 -10.63
C THR A 7 6.03 -4.22 -9.70
N ALA A 8 4.95 -3.46 -9.52
CA ALA A 8 4.92 -2.35 -8.56
C ALA A 8 4.84 -2.85 -7.11
N VAL A 9 4.27 -4.04 -6.88
CA VAL A 9 4.10 -4.64 -5.55
C VAL A 9 5.32 -5.50 -5.16
N ILE A 10 5.97 -6.17 -6.11
CA ILE A 10 7.20 -6.93 -5.85
C ILE A 10 8.32 -5.94 -5.49
N GLY A 11 8.73 -5.95 -4.23
CA GLY A 11 9.77 -5.06 -3.70
C GLY A 11 10.68 -5.77 -2.71
N SER A 12 11.61 -5.04 -2.10
CA SER A 12 12.60 -5.57 -1.14
C SER A 12 11.99 -6.30 0.05
N GLY A 13 10.74 -5.97 0.41
CA GLY A 13 10.01 -6.63 1.50
C GLY A 13 9.77 -8.14 1.28
N VAL A 14 9.73 -8.63 0.03
CA VAL A 14 9.52 -10.06 -0.24
C VAL A 14 10.68 -10.93 0.26
N LEU A 15 11.90 -10.37 0.33
CA LEU A 15 13.08 -11.09 0.81
C LEU A 15 12.97 -11.41 2.31
N ALA A 16 12.40 -10.49 3.10
CA ALA A 16 12.16 -10.69 4.52
C ALA A 16 10.89 -11.51 4.83
N LEU A 17 10.02 -11.72 3.83
CA LEU A 17 8.72 -12.38 4.01
C LEU A 17 8.88 -13.81 4.54
N ALA A 18 9.80 -14.59 3.98
CA ALA A 18 10.02 -15.97 4.38
C ALA A 18 10.46 -16.07 5.86
N TRP A 19 11.31 -15.14 6.30
CA TRP A 19 11.79 -15.08 7.68
C TRP A 19 10.67 -14.69 8.66
N SER A 20 9.80 -13.75 8.28
CA SER A 20 8.62 -13.37 9.07
C SER A 20 7.61 -14.50 9.18
N VAL A 21 7.34 -15.22 8.08
CA VAL A 21 6.45 -16.39 8.05
C VAL A 21 7.02 -17.54 8.88
N ALA A 22 8.34 -17.75 8.83
CA ALA A 22 9.00 -18.76 9.65
C ALA A 22 8.84 -18.51 11.15
N GLN A 23 8.85 -17.24 11.59
CA GLN A 23 8.60 -16.88 12.99
C GLN A 23 7.13 -17.07 13.42
N LEU A 24 6.18 -16.78 12.54
CA LEU A 24 4.76 -17.01 12.80
C LEU A 24 4.39 -18.51 12.77
N GLY A 25 5.18 -19.32 12.10
CA GLY A 25 4.95 -20.75 11.92
C GLY A 25 4.01 -21.05 10.75
N TRP A 26 3.93 -22.33 10.41
CA TRP A 26 3.32 -22.80 9.15
C TRP A 26 1.81 -22.58 9.05
N VAL A 27 1.09 -22.40 10.17
CA VAL A 27 -0.36 -22.11 10.17
C VAL A 27 -0.62 -20.61 10.22
N ALA A 28 -0.05 -19.94 11.22
CA ALA A 28 -0.33 -18.52 11.46
C ALA A 28 0.28 -17.63 10.35
N GLY A 29 1.41 -18.03 9.77
CA GLY A 29 2.02 -17.32 8.65
C GLY A 29 1.08 -17.20 7.43
N PRO A 30 0.62 -18.32 6.83
CA PRO A 30 -0.34 -18.29 5.73
C PRO A 30 -1.66 -17.61 6.09
N LEU A 31 -2.19 -17.82 7.30
CA LEU A 31 -3.41 -17.13 7.76
C LEU A 31 -3.21 -15.61 7.79
N ALA A 32 -2.07 -15.12 8.29
CA ALA A 32 -1.73 -13.71 8.28
C ALA A 32 -1.59 -13.17 6.85
N LEU A 33 -0.96 -13.92 5.95
CA LEU A 33 -0.84 -13.53 4.54
C LEU A 33 -2.21 -13.41 3.86
N VAL A 34 -3.11 -14.36 4.07
CA VAL A 34 -4.49 -14.29 3.56
C VAL A 34 -5.23 -13.11 4.16
N GLY A 35 -5.08 -12.87 5.48
CA GLY A 35 -5.65 -11.71 6.15
C GLY A 35 -5.19 -10.38 5.55
N PHE A 36 -3.87 -10.21 5.36
CA PHE A 36 -3.33 -9.02 4.70
C PHE A 36 -3.81 -8.89 3.26
N ALA A 37 -3.89 -9.99 2.50
CA ALA A 37 -4.41 -9.98 1.15
C ALA A 37 -5.88 -9.50 1.10
N CYS A 38 -6.74 -9.98 2.01
CA CYS A 38 -8.13 -9.53 2.12
C CYS A 38 -8.22 -8.02 2.43
N VAL A 39 -7.42 -7.52 3.37
CA VAL A 39 -7.39 -6.10 3.73
C VAL A 39 -6.90 -5.24 2.57
N THR A 40 -5.83 -5.65 1.88
CA THR A 40 -5.31 -4.94 0.70
C THR A 40 -6.33 -4.93 -0.44
N TYR A 41 -7.03 -6.04 -0.68
CA TYR A 41 -8.07 -6.12 -1.69
C TYR A 41 -9.22 -5.16 -1.37
N TYR A 42 -9.74 -5.21 -0.14
CA TYR A 42 -10.82 -4.33 0.30
C TYR A 42 -10.45 -2.85 0.15
N THR A 43 -9.26 -2.47 0.65
CA THR A 43 -8.78 -1.09 0.57
C THR A 43 -8.57 -0.64 -0.89
N SER A 44 -8.08 -1.54 -1.75
CA SER A 44 -7.90 -1.25 -3.18
C SER A 44 -9.22 -1.05 -3.90
N THR A 45 -10.26 -1.81 -3.55
CA THR A 45 -11.61 -1.61 -4.10
C THR A 45 -12.24 -0.30 -3.65
N LEU A 46 -12.06 0.09 -2.37
CA LEU A 46 -12.49 1.40 -1.88
C LEU A 46 -11.79 2.54 -2.62
N LEU A 47 -10.47 2.45 -2.80
CA LEU A 47 -9.71 3.48 -3.51
C LEU A 47 -10.10 3.57 -4.99
N ALA A 48 -10.37 2.44 -5.64
CA ALA A 48 -10.87 2.41 -7.01
C ALA A 48 -12.26 3.07 -7.12
N ASN A 49 -13.13 2.89 -6.12
CA ASN A 49 -14.44 3.55 -6.07
C ASN A 49 -14.32 5.05 -5.77
N ALA A 50 -13.38 5.45 -4.90
CA ALA A 50 -13.10 6.84 -4.55
C ALA A 50 -12.30 7.62 -5.62
N TYR A 51 -12.02 6.98 -6.75
CA TYR A 51 -11.25 7.57 -7.84
C TYR A 51 -11.98 8.75 -8.53
N ARG A 52 -13.32 8.78 -8.45
CA ARG A 52 -14.16 9.75 -9.15
C ARG A 52 -15.21 10.33 -8.19
N ALA A 53 -15.15 11.64 -7.97
CA ALA A 53 -16.03 12.36 -7.04
C ALA A 53 -16.53 13.67 -7.67
N PRO A 54 -17.74 14.20 -7.33
CA PRO A 54 -18.73 13.71 -6.36
C PRO A 54 -19.67 12.60 -6.89
N ASP A 55 -19.72 12.39 -8.21
CA ASP A 55 -20.48 11.30 -8.83
C ASP A 55 -19.55 10.19 -9.35
N PRO A 56 -19.84 8.90 -9.12
CA PRO A 56 -19.01 7.78 -9.60
C PRO A 56 -18.88 7.71 -11.13
N VAL A 57 -19.85 8.28 -11.86
CA VAL A 57 -19.95 8.19 -13.34
C VAL A 57 -19.58 9.51 -14.03
N THR A 58 -20.00 10.65 -13.46
CA THR A 58 -19.84 12.00 -14.02
C THR A 58 -18.83 12.88 -13.27
N GLY A 59 -18.33 12.44 -12.11
CA GLY A 59 -17.41 13.20 -11.27
C GLY A 59 -16.03 13.47 -11.88
N ALA A 60 -15.33 14.45 -11.33
CA ALA A 60 -13.95 14.76 -11.67
C ALA A 60 -13.03 13.62 -11.22
N ARG A 61 -11.95 13.42 -11.98
CA ARG A 61 -10.98 12.34 -11.78
C ARG A 61 -9.95 12.80 -10.74
N ASN A 62 -9.88 12.15 -9.60
CA ASN A 62 -8.89 12.50 -8.58
C ASN A 62 -7.54 11.88 -8.97
N HIS A 63 -6.58 12.72 -9.36
CA HIS A 63 -5.29 12.28 -9.87
C HIS A 63 -4.28 11.91 -8.77
N THR A 64 -4.54 12.32 -7.53
CA THR A 64 -3.67 12.01 -6.40
C THR A 64 -4.48 11.44 -5.24
N TYR A 65 -3.83 10.58 -4.46
CA TYR A 65 -4.43 9.98 -3.27
C TYR A 65 -4.93 11.05 -2.29
N THR A 66 -4.14 12.11 -2.07
CA THR A 66 -4.52 13.22 -1.19
C THR A 66 -5.76 13.96 -1.66
N ASP A 67 -5.94 14.11 -2.97
CA ASP A 67 -7.12 14.75 -3.56
C ASP A 67 -8.36 13.85 -3.43
N ALA A 68 -8.17 12.54 -3.61
CA ALA A 68 -9.22 11.55 -3.33
C ALA A 68 -9.67 11.59 -1.86
N VAL A 69 -8.73 11.56 -0.91
CA VAL A 69 -9.07 11.65 0.52
C VAL A 69 -9.73 12.99 0.84
N ARG A 70 -9.28 14.11 0.25
CA ARG A 70 -9.87 15.42 0.48
C ARG A 70 -11.30 15.56 -0.06
N SER A 71 -11.66 14.81 -1.10
CA SER A 71 -13.00 14.83 -1.67
C SER A 71 -14.04 14.06 -0.85
N TYR A 72 -13.62 13.08 -0.04
CA TYR A 72 -14.52 12.23 0.77
C TYR A 72 -14.41 12.45 2.28
N LEU A 73 -13.25 12.89 2.79
CA LEU A 73 -12.94 12.98 4.21
C LEU A 73 -12.59 14.41 4.65
N SER A 74 -12.65 14.65 5.96
CA SER A 74 -12.41 15.96 6.55
C SER A 74 -10.92 16.36 6.52
N PRO A 75 -10.59 17.68 6.61
CA PRO A 75 -9.21 18.16 6.54
C PRO A 75 -8.26 17.55 7.58
N ARG A 76 -8.77 17.16 8.75
CA ARG A 76 -7.99 16.48 9.81
C ARG A 76 -7.56 15.09 9.39
N GLU A 77 -8.44 14.35 8.72
CA GLU A 77 -8.16 12.99 8.28
C GLU A 77 -7.19 13.00 7.09
N VAL A 78 -7.31 13.99 6.19
CA VAL A 78 -6.32 14.23 5.13
C VAL A 78 -4.92 14.44 5.71
N PHE A 79 -4.80 15.23 6.79
CA PHE A 79 -3.51 15.48 7.45
C PHE A 79 -2.93 14.20 8.08
N MET A 80 -3.75 13.44 8.83
CA MET A 80 -3.30 12.15 9.39
C MET A 80 -2.89 11.16 8.30
N CYS A 81 -3.65 11.11 7.20
CA CYS A 81 -3.35 10.24 6.08
C CYS A 81 -2.06 10.66 5.35
N GLY A 82 -1.83 11.96 5.23
CA GLY A 82 -0.58 12.52 4.73
C GLY A 82 0.62 12.09 5.57
N ILE A 83 0.53 12.20 6.91
CA ILE A 83 1.59 11.73 7.82
C ILE A 83 1.87 10.24 7.59
N ALA A 84 0.83 9.40 7.54
CA ALA A 84 0.99 7.97 7.30
C ALA A 84 1.63 7.67 5.93
N GLN A 85 1.22 8.39 4.88
CA GLN A 85 1.77 8.25 3.54
C GLN A 85 3.26 8.64 3.51
N TYR A 86 3.62 9.83 4.02
CA TYR A 86 5.02 10.26 4.08
C TYR A 86 5.89 9.34 4.94
N GLY A 87 5.37 8.85 6.07
CA GLY A 87 6.07 7.86 6.89
C GLY A 87 6.35 6.56 6.15
N ASN A 88 5.38 6.06 5.37
CA ASN A 88 5.56 4.87 4.54
C ASN A 88 6.59 5.11 3.42
N LEU A 89 6.53 6.25 2.72
CA LEU A 89 7.51 6.59 1.67
C LEU A 89 8.93 6.66 2.25
N TRP A 90 9.10 7.28 3.41
CA TRP A 90 10.39 7.37 4.09
C TRP A 90 10.90 5.98 4.52
N GLY A 91 10.07 5.17 5.17
CA GLY A 91 10.44 3.82 5.57
C GLY A 91 10.82 2.93 4.38
N THR A 92 10.07 3.06 3.28
CA THR A 92 10.35 2.36 2.03
C THR A 92 11.69 2.79 1.42
N MET A 93 11.99 4.09 1.41
CA MET A 93 13.28 4.62 0.94
C MET A 93 14.45 4.06 1.75
N VAL A 94 14.34 4.02 3.08
CA VAL A 94 15.36 3.45 3.97
C VAL A 94 15.53 1.95 3.71
N GLY A 95 14.43 1.20 3.63
CA GLY A 95 14.45 -0.24 3.36
C GLY A 95 15.10 -0.59 2.02
N TYR A 96 14.79 0.16 0.96
CA TYR A 96 15.45 -0.02 -0.34
C TYR A 96 16.94 0.35 -0.31
N THR A 97 17.32 1.41 0.41
CA THR A 97 18.73 1.82 0.55
C THR A 97 19.54 0.71 1.23
N ILE A 98 19.05 0.15 2.34
CA ILE A 98 19.71 -0.96 3.03
C ILE A 98 19.81 -2.19 2.13
N THR A 99 18.71 -2.56 1.48
CA THR A 99 18.69 -3.72 0.57
C THR A 99 19.67 -3.55 -0.58
N ALA A 100 19.76 -2.35 -1.17
CA ALA A 100 20.72 -2.04 -2.22
C ALA A 100 22.16 -2.19 -1.72
N THR A 101 22.49 -1.65 -0.53
CA THR A 101 23.84 -1.80 0.04
C THR A 101 24.23 -3.25 0.33
N ILE A 102 23.28 -4.07 0.82
CA ILE A 102 23.53 -5.51 1.05
C ILE A 102 23.77 -6.26 -0.27
N SER A 103 23.10 -5.86 -1.35
CA SER A 103 23.25 -6.49 -2.67
C SER A 103 24.53 -6.12 -3.43
N MET A 104 25.31 -5.14 -2.94
CA MET A 104 26.56 -4.67 -3.58
C MET A 104 27.82 -5.41 -3.09
N VAL A 105 27.67 -6.35 -2.15
CA VAL A 105 28.71 -7.29 -1.67
C VAL A 105 28.51 -8.63 -2.36
#